data_AF-A0A7Z9T7Q8-F1
#
_entry.id   AF-A0A7Z9T7Q8-F1
#
_cell.length_a   1.000
_cell.length_b   1.000
_cell.length_c   1.000
_cell.angle_alpha   90.00
_cell.angle_beta   90.00
_cell.angle_gamma   90.00
#
_symmetry.space_group_name_H-M   'P 1'
#
loop_
_entity.id
_entity.type
_entity.pdbx_description
1 polymer ?
#
loop_
_entity_poly.entity_id
_entity_poly.type
_entity_poly.pdbx_seq_one_letter_code
_entity_poly.pdbx_strand_id
1 'polypeptide(L)'
;MSAAPPAVLAQTTEEAYLGTWRGNASGTEGATTNVALTLTSSNGEFSGVMSGFATGREAPLTSATLSNGTLTVETTVDSRLGSLSVRYELRLSEDNDVLTGTQCLVFGDQRLLFNVELKKRRRRDVPQPQVEQSIEYFLGTWAFEYTGGEFPPLSIGTRSGQLTVTRRRDSNWAEGTIVGDVFGDSYTERVTIGFDSENQFLVFKETLSNDVELLSIADWQSPIGISFVTIPIEYDDHLYQLRRVMTVTSEIAFQVTEEFSVDGGPFRRLGNADYQRVN
;
A
#
# COMPACT_ATOMS: atom_id res chain seq x y z
N MET A 1 60.38 -14.44 -4.66
CA MET A 1 59.40 -13.42 -5.06
C MET A 1 58.20 -14.16 -5.62
N SER A 2 57.17 -14.39 -4.80
CA SER A 2 55.93 -15.03 -5.25
C SER A 2 54.92 -13.93 -5.53
N ALA A 3 54.44 -13.86 -6.77
CA ALA A 3 53.42 -12.92 -7.20
C ALA A 3 52.11 -13.18 -6.44
N ALA A 4 51.47 -12.12 -5.97
CA ALA A 4 50.12 -12.18 -5.42
C ALA A 4 49.12 -12.61 -6.53
N PRO A 5 48.13 -13.46 -6.21
CA PRO A 5 47.10 -13.81 -7.18
C PRO A 5 46.23 -12.57 -7.52
N PRO A 6 45.70 -12.48 -8.75
CA PRO A 6 44.84 -11.38 -9.15
C PRO A 6 43.55 -11.38 -8.31
N ALA A 7 43.14 -10.19 -7.88
CA ALA A 7 41.88 -9.98 -7.19
C ALA A 7 40.72 -10.49 -8.06
N VAL A 8 39.94 -11.42 -7.51
CA VAL A 8 38.68 -11.88 -8.11
C VAL A 8 37.73 -10.67 -8.07
N LEU A 9 37.46 -10.07 -9.23
CA LEU A 9 36.34 -9.14 -9.39
C LEU A 9 35.08 -9.88 -8.94
N ALA A 10 34.47 -9.45 -7.85
CA ALA A 10 33.19 -9.97 -7.41
C ALA A 10 32.19 -9.77 -8.56
N GLN A 11 31.69 -10.87 -9.12
CA GLN A 11 30.59 -10.79 -10.08
C GLN A 11 29.37 -10.27 -9.31
N THR A 12 28.99 -9.01 -9.58
CA THR A 12 27.72 -8.48 -9.12
C THR A 12 26.61 -9.30 -9.75
N THR A 13 25.91 -10.10 -8.95
CA THR A 13 24.79 -10.91 -9.43
C THR A 13 23.60 -10.01 -9.75
N GLU A 14 22.78 -10.40 -10.73
CA GLU A 14 21.53 -9.71 -11.10
C GLU A 14 20.66 -9.42 -9.87
N GLU A 15 20.62 -10.36 -8.92
CA GLU A 15 19.92 -10.28 -7.64
C GLU A 15 20.33 -9.06 -6.79
N ALA A 16 21.58 -8.60 -6.91
CA ALA A 16 22.08 -7.46 -6.15
C ALA A 16 21.36 -6.15 -6.51
N TYR A 17 20.79 -6.06 -7.73
CA TYR A 17 20.02 -4.91 -8.21
C TYR A 17 18.54 -4.94 -7.79
N LEU A 18 18.02 -6.08 -7.31
CA LEU A 18 16.62 -6.22 -6.95
C LEU A 18 16.24 -5.47 -5.67
N GLY A 19 14.97 -5.09 -5.59
CA GLY A 19 14.37 -4.41 -4.44
C GLY A 19 14.10 -2.92 -4.69
N THR A 20 13.82 -2.19 -3.61
CA THR A 20 13.50 -0.77 -3.66
C THR A 20 14.73 0.09 -3.34
N TRP A 21 14.98 1.08 -4.20
CA TRP A 21 16.06 2.05 -4.12
C TRP A 21 15.46 3.44 -3.99
N ARG A 22 16.02 4.28 -3.12
CA ARG A 22 15.53 5.66 -2.91
C ARG A 22 16.67 6.64 -2.75
N GLY A 23 16.51 7.81 -3.34
CA GLY A 23 17.45 8.90 -3.16
C GLY A 23 17.08 10.07 -4.04
N ASN A 24 18.07 10.72 -4.63
CA ASN A 24 17.89 12.00 -5.30
C ASN A 24 18.50 12.01 -6.70
N ALA A 25 17.84 12.71 -7.61
CA ALA A 25 18.43 13.23 -8.84
C ALA A 25 18.76 14.71 -8.66
N SER A 26 19.99 15.13 -9.00
CA SER A 26 20.51 16.48 -8.77
C SER A 26 21.00 17.11 -10.08
N GLY A 27 20.51 18.31 -10.38
CA GLY A 27 20.90 19.09 -11.56
C GLY A 27 22.01 20.11 -11.28
N THR A 28 22.45 20.83 -12.32
CA THR A 28 23.55 21.82 -12.26
C THR A 28 23.27 23.06 -11.40
N GLU A 29 22.03 23.29 -10.97
CA GLU A 29 21.62 24.43 -10.14
C GLU A 29 21.34 24.06 -8.67
N GLY A 30 21.72 22.86 -8.24
CA GLY A 30 21.48 22.38 -6.87
C GLY A 30 20.03 21.95 -6.59
N ALA A 31 19.14 22.04 -7.59
CA ALA A 31 17.81 21.47 -7.52
C ALA A 31 17.90 19.93 -7.41
N THR A 32 17.20 19.37 -6.43
CA THR A 32 17.12 17.93 -6.20
C THR A 32 15.68 17.44 -6.33
N THR A 33 15.52 16.24 -6.88
CA THR A 33 14.23 15.55 -7.00
C THR A 33 14.33 14.18 -6.36
N ASN A 34 13.40 13.87 -5.46
CA ASN A 34 13.32 12.54 -4.86
C ASN A 34 12.97 11.50 -5.93
N VAL A 35 13.75 10.43 -6.01
CA VAL A 35 13.56 9.32 -6.95
C VAL A 35 13.40 8.03 -6.15
N ALA A 36 12.44 7.20 -6.55
CA ALA A 36 12.36 5.81 -6.11
C ALA A 36 12.32 4.87 -7.32
N LEU A 37 13.04 3.76 -7.22
CA LEU A 37 13.08 2.69 -8.20
C LEU A 37 12.85 1.37 -7.49
N THR A 38 11.84 0.61 -7.92
CA THR A 38 11.65 -0.77 -7.46
C THR A 38 11.90 -1.70 -8.63
N LEU A 39 12.80 -2.67 -8.45
CA LEU A 39 13.15 -3.68 -9.44
C LEU A 39 12.77 -5.08 -8.95
N THR A 40 12.11 -5.82 -9.82
CA THR A 40 11.79 -7.23 -9.71
C THR A 40 12.37 -7.97 -10.92
N SER A 41 12.63 -9.27 -10.79
CA SER A 41 13.04 -10.11 -11.92
C SER A 41 12.10 -11.30 -12.03
N SER A 42 11.72 -11.64 -13.26
CA SER A 42 11.00 -12.86 -13.60
C SER A 42 11.68 -13.48 -14.81
N ASN A 43 12.09 -14.74 -14.72
CA ASN A 43 12.82 -15.45 -15.78
C ASN A 43 14.10 -14.73 -16.28
N GLY A 44 14.76 -13.93 -15.43
CA GLY A 44 15.96 -13.17 -15.79
C GLY A 44 15.68 -11.85 -16.52
N GLU A 45 14.41 -11.43 -16.63
CA GLU A 45 14.03 -10.13 -17.15
C GLU A 45 13.64 -9.19 -16.01
N PHE A 46 14.28 -8.02 -15.98
CA PHE A 46 13.92 -6.98 -15.02
C PHE A 46 12.59 -6.32 -15.38
N SER A 47 11.80 -6.04 -14.35
CA SER A 47 10.56 -5.28 -14.39
C SER A 47 10.48 -4.39 -13.16
N GLY A 48 9.50 -3.48 -13.13
CA GLY A 48 9.28 -2.68 -11.94
C GLY A 48 8.58 -1.36 -12.19
N VAL A 49 8.77 -0.45 -11.24
CA VAL A 49 8.17 0.90 -11.25
C VAL A 49 9.19 1.94 -10.78
N MET A 50 8.95 3.18 -11.20
CA MET A 50 9.78 4.32 -10.85
C MET A 50 8.94 5.56 -10.53
N SER A 51 9.40 6.38 -9.59
CA SER A 51 8.78 7.67 -9.25
C SER A 51 9.81 8.78 -9.15
N GLY A 52 9.32 10.03 -9.09
CA GLY A 52 10.14 11.24 -9.08
C GLY A 52 9.95 12.15 -10.29
N PHE A 53 8.99 11.84 -11.17
CA PHE A 53 8.70 12.64 -12.38
C PHE A 53 7.41 13.46 -12.25
N ALA A 54 6.52 13.02 -11.36
CA ALA A 54 5.29 13.71 -10.98
C ALA A 54 4.92 13.31 -9.53
N THR A 55 4.43 14.27 -8.74
CA THR A 55 4.06 14.03 -7.34
C THR A 55 3.00 12.93 -7.23
N GLY A 56 3.29 11.89 -6.44
CA GLY A 56 2.34 10.82 -6.12
C GLY A 56 2.06 9.83 -7.26
N ARG A 57 2.85 9.82 -8.34
CA ARG A 57 2.71 8.85 -9.43
C ARG A 57 3.95 7.95 -9.54
N GLU A 58 3.69 6.66 -9.61
CA GLU A 58 4.65 5.65 -10.04
C GLU A 58 4.37 5.32 -11.52
N ALA A 59 5.43 5.14 -12.30
CA ALA A 59 5.37 4.78 -13.71
C ALA A 59 6.01 3.40 -13.90
N PRO A 60 5.36 2.47 -14.62
CA PRO A 60 5.96 1.19 -14.93
C PRO A 60 7.20 1.37 -15.81
N LEU A 61 8.18 0.49 -15.64
CA LEU A 61 9.36 0.46 -16.51
C LEU A 61 8.96 -0.05 -17.89
N THR A 62 9.35 0.68 -18.93
CA THR A 62 9.20 0.24 -20.32
C THR A 62 10.36 -0.65 -20.75
N SER A 63 11.52 -0.51 -20.11
CA SER A 63 12.69 -1.36 -20.31
C SER A 63 13.57 -1.35 -19.07
N ALA A 64 14.20 -2.48 -18.76
CA ALA A 64 15.23 -2.59 -17.74
C ALA A 64 16.23 -3.68 -18.15
N THR A 65 17.49 -3.29 -18.37
CA THR A 65 18.53 -4.21 -18.86
C THR A 65 19.82 -4.00 -18.10
N LEU A 66 20.46 -5.10 -17.69
CA LEU A 66 21.78 -5.09 -17.07
C LEU A 66 22.82 -5.56 -18.08
N SER A 67 23.80 -4.71 -18.38
CA SER A 67 24.90 -5.05 -19.28
C SER A 67 26.21 -4.53 -18.72
N ASN A 68 27.22 -5.40 -18.60
CA ASN A 68 28.55 -5.05 -18.11
C ASN A 68 28.54 -4.25 -16.78
N GLY A 69 27.66 -4.62 -15.84
CA GLY A 69 27.54 -3.95 -14.54
C GLY A 69 26.89 -2.56 -14.59
N THR A 70 26.29 -2.17 -15.72
CA THR A 70 25.49 -0.96 -15.84
C THR A 70 24.04 -1.34 -16.07
N LEU A 71 23.18 -0.94 -15.14
CA LEU A 71 21.74 -1.09 -15.22
C LEU A 71 21.17 0.11 -16.00
N THR A 72 20.57 -0.17 -17.15
CA THR A 72 19.80 0.81 -17.92
C THR A 72 18.32 0.60 -17.66
N VAL A 73 17.62 1.66 -17.24
CA VAL A 73 16.19 1.62 -16.94
C VAL A 73 15.47 2.74 -17.67
N GLU A 74 14.34 2.43 -18.30
CA GLU A 74 13.54 3.40 -19.04
C GLU A 74 12.08 3.36 -18.60
N THR A 75 11.44 4.53 -18.63
CA THR A 75 10.00 4.69 -18.45
C THR A 75 9.49 5.86 -19.29
N THR A 76 8.20 5.87 -19.58
CA THR A 76 7.51 6.98 -20.27
C THR A 76 6.28 7.37 -19.48
N VAL A 77 6.06 8.68 -19.32
CA VAL A 77 4.94 9.24 -18.57
C VAL A 77 4.28 10.35 -19.36
N ASP A 78 2.95 10.32 -19.45
CA ASP A 78 2.19 11.43 -20.01
C ASP A 78 2.10 12.60 -19.01
N SER A 79 2.48 13.78 -19.49
CA SER A 79 2.44 15.02 -18.72
C SER A 79 1.65 16.11 -19.45
N ARG A 80 1.37 17.22 -18.77
CA ARG A 80 0.79 18.43 -19.40
C ARG A 80 1.70 19.05 -20.46
N LEU A 81 2.99 18.69 -20.48
CA LEU A 81 3.98 19.13 -21.46
C LEU A 81 4.14 18.12 -22.62
N GLY A 82 3.35 17.05 -22.64
CA GLY A 82 3.47 15.93 -23.58
C GLY A 82 4.11 14.69 -22.95
N SER A 83 4.41 13.70 -23.80
CA SER A 83 5.07 12.45 -23.39
C SER A 83 6.51 12.73 -22.95
N LEU A 84 6.82 12.31 -21.73
CA LEU A 84 8.11 12.48 -21.10
C LEU A 84 8.80 11.11 -21.00
N SER A 85 9.92 10.96 -21.68
CA SER A 85 10.74 9.74 -21.59
C SER A 85 11.89 9.95 -20.62
N VAL A 86 12.09 8.97 -19.74
CA VAL A 86 13.13 9.00 -18.73
C VAL A 86 14.00 7.77 -18.88
N ARG A 87 15.31 7.98 -18.93
CA ARG A 87 16.32 6.92 -18.97
C ARG A 87 17.31 7.09 -17.84
N TYR A 88 17.61 6.02 -17.14
CA TYR A 88 18.63 5.95 -16.11
C TYR A 88 19.75 5.01 -16.55
N GLU A 89 20.98 5.38 -16.25
CA GLU A 89 22.15 4.52 -16.36
C GLU A 89 22.84 4.47 -15.00
N LEU A 90 22.69 3.36 -14.30
CA LEU A 90 23.04 3.19 -12.89
C LEU A 90 24.09 2.09 -12.72
N ARG A 91 24.98 2.29 -11.75
CA ARG A 91 25.98 1.33 -11.32
C ARG A 91 25.85 1.08 -9.83
N LEU A 92 25.94 -0.18 -9.46
CA LEU A 92 25.89 -0.61 -8.07
C LEU A 92 27.27 -0.44 -7.40
N SER A 93 27.27 0.10 -6.19
CA SER A 93 28.45 0.15 -5.31
C SER A 93 28.94 -1.25 -4.98
N GLU A 94 30.23 -1.37 -4.62
CA GLU A 94 30.82 -2.64 -4.18
C GLU A 94 30.09 -3.24 -2.96
N ASP A 95 29.57 -2.39 -2.08
CA ASP A 95 28.79 -2.75 -0.89
C ASP A 95 27.33 -3.16 -1.20
N ASN A 96 26.93 -3.15 -2.47
CA ASN A 96 25.59 -3.51 -2.95
C ASN A 96 24.43 -2.74 -2.30
N ASP A 97 24.68 -1.49 -1.90
CA ASP A 97 23.74 -0.68 -1.13
C ASP A 97 23.51 0.73 -1.69
N VAL A 98 24.25 1.13 -2.74
CA VAL A 98 24.06 2.41 -3.44
C VAL A 98 24.11 2.22 -4.95
N LEU A 99 23.09 2.69 -5.65
CA LEU A 99 23.11 2.91 -7.08
C LEU A 99 23.51 4.36 -7.37
N THR A 100 24.56 4.55 -8.16
CA THR A 100 24.96 5.88 -8.65
C THR A 100 24.94 5.92 -10.16
N GLY A 101 24.67 7.08 -10.74
CA GLY A 101 24.68 7.20 -12.19
C GLY A 101 24.03 8.47 -12.70
N THR A 102 23.46 8.38 -13.89
CA THR A 102 22.83 9.51 -14.55
C THR A 102 21.37 9.24 -14.89
N GLN A 103 20.57 10.29 -14.86
CA GLN A 103 19.23 10.35 -15.41
C GLN A 103 19.23 11.27 -16.61
N CYS A 104 18.61 10.83 -17.69
CA CYS A 104 18.32 11.61 -18.87
C CYS A 104 16.80 11.77 -19.00
N LEU A 105 16.34 13.01 -18.97
CA LEU A 105 14.95 13.39 -19.19
C LEU A 105 14.80 13.95 -20.61
N VAL A 106 13.84 13.43 -21.38
CA VAL A 106 13.53 13.92 -22.72
C VAL A 106 12.06 14.35 -22.78
N PHE A 107 11.81 15.58 -23.21
CA PHE A 107 10.48 16.10 -23.50
C PHE A 107 10.54 17.06 -24.69
N GLY A 108 9.79 16.74 -25.76
CA GLY A 108 9.94 17.44 -27.04
C GLY A 108 11.41 17.43 -27.52
N ASP A 109 11.95 18.60 -27.85
CA ASP A 109 13.34 18.76 -28.30
C ASP A 109 14.34 18.96 -27.14
N GLN A 110 13.87 18.97 -25.89
CA GLN A 110 14.70 19.23 -24.71
C GLN A 110 15.25 17.93 -24.13
N ARG A 111 16.53 17.97 -23.75
CA ARG A 111 17.23 16.88 -23.06
C ARG A 111 17.94 17.42 -21.82
N LEU A 112 17.56 16.93 -20.65
CA LEU A 112 18.16 17.32 -19.38
C LEU A 112 18.87 16.13 -18.74
N LEU A 113 20.05 16.38 -18.16
CA LEU A 113 20.87 15.37 -17.49
C LEU A 113 20.99 15.69 -16.00
N PHE A 114 20.82 14.66 -15.16
CA PHE A 114 20.93 14.76 -13.72
C PHE A 114 21.85 13.66 -13.18
N ASN A 115 22.58 13.97 -12.12
CA ASN A 115 23.30 12.95 -11.36
C ASN A 115 22.35 12.27 -10.38
N VAL A 116 22.45 10.96 -10.24
CA VAL A 116 21.54 10.16 -9.42
C VAL A 116 22.33 9.39 -8.38
N GLU A 117 21.86 9.43 -7.14
CA GLU A 117 22.29 8.53 -6.07
C GLU A 117 21.05 7.95 -5.40
N LEU A 118 20.89 6.63 -5.44
CA LEU A 118 19.81 5.89 -4.79
C LEU A 118 20.40 4.90 -3.79
N LYS A 119 19.95 4.92 -2.55
CA LYS A 119 20.35 3.95 -1.54
C LYS A 119 19.37 2.80 -1.52
N LYS A 120 19.88 1.57 -1.41
CA LYS A 120 19.06 0.37 -1.24
C LYS A 120 18.27 0.53 0.03
N ARG A 121 16.95 0.61 -0.10
CA ARG A 121 16.10 0.41 1.05
C ARG A 121 16.19 -1.07 1.34
N ARG A 122 17.08 -1.43 2.27
CA ARG A 122 16.97 -2.73 2.93
C ARG A 122 15.54 -2.77 3.42
N ARG A 123 14.73 -3.69 2.89
CA ARG A 123 13.56 -4.15 3.63
C ARG A 123 14.22 -4.58 4.94
N ARG A 124 14.07 -3.78 6.01
CA ARG A 124 14.09 -4.44 7.31
C ARG A 124 13.08 -5.54 7.10
N ASP A 125 13.46 -6.79 7.28
CA ASP A 125 12.50 -7.78 7.70
C ASP A 125 11.96 -7.23 9.02
N VAL A 126 11.09 -6.23 8.92
CA VAL A 126 10.09 -5.95 9.91
C VAL A 126 9.35 -7.26 9.87
N PRO A 127 9.44 -8.09 10.92
CA PRO A 127 8.67 -9.32 10.98
C PRO A 127 7.25 -8.93 10.61
N GLN A 128 6.82 -9.33 9.42
CA GLN A 128 5.47 -9.04 9.01
C GLN A 128 4.61 -9.93 9.90
N PRO A 129 3.55 -9.38 10.51
CA PRO A 129 2.60 -10.19 11.24
C PRO A 129 2.21 -11.36 10.34
N GLN A 130 2.59 -12.58 10.75
CA GLN A 130 2.15 -13.78 10.06
C GLN A 130 0.86 -14.22 10.71
N VAL A 131 -0.18 -13.45 10.42
CA VAL A 131 -1.53 -13.80 10.84
C VAL A 131 -2.06 -14.84 9.86
N GLU A 132 -2.56 -15.94 10.40
CA GLU A 132 -3.31 -16.91 9.61
C GLU A 132 -4.57 -16.24 9.05
N GLN A 133 -4.73 -16.28 7.73
CA GLN A 133 -5.88 -15.70 7.04
C GLN A 133 -7.10 -16.60 7.26
N SER A 134 -7.75 -16.43 8.39
CA SER A 134 -8.92 -17.20 8.80
C SER A 134 -9.91 -16.33 9.57
N ILE A 135 -11.14 -16.82 9.71
CA ILE A 135 -12.18 -16.16 10.51
C ILE A 135 -11.76 -16.01 11.98
N GLU A 136 -10.82 -16.83 12.48
CA GLU A 136 -10.32 -16.77 13.86
C GLU A 136 -9.68 -15.43 14.19
N TYR A 137 -9.07 -14.77 13.20
CA TYR A 137 -8.41 -13.50 13.43
C TYR A 137 -9.38 -12.42 13.94
N PHE A 138 -10.65 -12.47 13.54
CA PHE A 138 -11.62 -11.46 13.94
C PHE A 138 -12.26 -11.76 15.30
N LEU A 139 -12.16 -13.00 15.82
CA LEU A 139 -12.85 -13.40 17.04
C LEU A 139 -12.28 -12.72 18.29
N GLY A 140 -13.15 -12.52 19.27
CA GLY A 140 -12.83 -11.88 20.55
C GLY A 140 -13.29 -10.44 20.62
N THR A 141 -12.76 -9.71 21.61
CA THR A 141 -13.12 -8.31 21.86
C THR A 141 -12.00 -7.39 21.43
N TRP A 142 -12.34 -6.34 20.69
CA TRP A 142 -11.42 -5.35 20.14
C TRP A 142 -11.82 -3.97 20.63
N ALA A 143 -10.96 -3.32 21.40
CA ALA A 143 -11.09 -1.91 21.67
C ALA A 143 -10.68 -1.12 20.43
N PHE A 144 -11.36 -0.01 20.15
CA PHE A 144 -10.99 0.86 19.05
C PHE A 144 -11.17 2.34 19.34
N GLU A 145 -10.38 3.12 18.63
CA GLU A 145 -10.54 4.57 18.50
C GLU A 145 -10.63 4.92 17.03
N TYR A 146 -11.67 5.66 16.64
CA TYR A 146 -11.90 6.15 15.28
C TYR A 146 -11.82 7.67 15.26
N THR A 147 -10.98 8.21 14.37
CA THR A 147 -10.89 9.65 14.08
C THR A 147 -11.38 9.90 12.66
N GLY A 148 -12.46 10.66 12.51
CA GLY A 148 -13.04 10.95 11.20
C GLY A 148 -14.16 11.98 11.26
N GLY A 149 -14.60 12.42 10.09
CA GLY A 149 -15.71 13.37 9.97
C GLY A 149 -17.06 12.73 10.20
N GLU A 150 -18.00 13.50 10.73
CA GLU A 150 -19.43 13.19 10.63
C GLU A 150 -19.83 13.31 9.16
N PHE A 151 -20.39 12.22 8.61
CA PHE A 151 -20.78 12.14 7.22
C PHE A 151 -21.92 11.13 7.03
N PRO A 152 -23.17 11.52 7.33
CA PRO A 152 -24.33 10.65 7.11
C PRO A 152 -24.49 10.27 5.62
N PRO A 153 -24.94 9.04 5.31
CA PRO A 153 -25.28 7.98 6.26
C PRO A 153 -24.10 7.16 6.80
N LEU A 154 -22.89 7.38 6.28
CA LEU A 154 -21.74 6.47 6.43
C LEU A 154 -20.98 6.60 7.76
N SER A 155 -21.03 7.75 8.41
CA SER A 155 -20.26 8.02 9.64
C SER A 155 -20.96 9.00 10.56
N ILE A 156 -20.97 8.68 11.86
CA ILE A 156 -21.40 9.56 12.95
C ILE A 156 -20.24 10.38 13.55
N GLY A 157 -19.06 10.33 12.92
CA GLY A 157 -17.87 11.07 13.35
C GLY A 157 -16.92 10.29 14.25
N THR A 158 -15.99 11.03 14.87
CA THR A 158 -14.99 10.54 15.82
C THR A 158 -15.65 9.86 17.00
N ARG A 159 -15.23 8.63 17.30
CA ARG A 159 -15.86 7.75 18.28
C ARG A 159 -14.89 6.69 18.78
N SER A 160 -15.19 6.07 19.90
CA SER A 160 -14.43 4.93 20.42
C SER A 160 -15.37 3.87 20.95
N GLY A 161 -14.86 2.68 21.24
CA GLY A 161 -15.69 1.62 21.78
C GLY A 161 -15.04 0.25 21.77
N GLN A 162 -15.89 -0.76 21.88
CA GLN A 162 -15.49 -2.16 21.78
C GLN A 162 -16.34 -2.89 20.76
N LEU A 163 -15.68 -3.60 19.84
CA LEU A 163 -16.27 -4.60 18.97
C LEU A 163 -16.06 -5.98 19.59
N THR A 164 -17.13 -6.70 19.90
CA THR A 164 -17.04 -8.11 20.35
C THR A 164 -17.56 -9.02 19.26
N VAL A 165 -16.74 -9.96 18.79
CA VAL A 165 -17.04 -10.90 17.70
C VAL A 165 -17.01 -12.33 18.21
N THR A 166 -18.04 -13.09 17.87
CA THR A 166 -18.19 -14.50 18.24
C THR A 166 -18.48 -15.35 17.02
N ARG A 167 -17.96 -16.58 17.02
CA ARG A 167 -18.21 -17.49 15.90
C ARG A 167 -19.67 -17.95 15.90
N ARG A 168 -20.28 -17.97 14.72
CA ARG A 168 -21.59 -18.56 14.50
C ARG A 168 -21.45 -20.08 14.35
N ARG A 169 -21.55 -20.80 15.47
CA ARG A 169 -21.44 -22.29 15.51
C ARG A 169 -20.13 -22.78 14.87
N ASP A 170 -20.09 -23.98 14.28
CA ASP A 170 -18.96 -24.51 13.52
C ASP A 170 -19.03 -24.09 12.04
N SER A 171 -19.11 -22.79 11.77
CA SER A 171 -19.15 -22.24 10.40
C SER A 171 -18.07 -21.19 10.17
N ASN A 172 -17.83 -20.85 8.90
CA ASN A 172 -16.96 -19.74 8.49
C ASN A 172 -17.64 -18.36 8.64
N TRP A 173 -18.62 -18.26 9.54
CA TRP A 173 -19.33 -17.03 9.85
C TRP A 173 -19.11 -16.62 11.30
N ALA A 174 -19.02 -15.33 11.53
CA ALA A 174 -18.98 -14.71 12.84
C ALA A 174 -19.96 -13.55 12.91
N GLU A 175 -20.45 -13.25 14.12
CA GLU A 175 -21.34 -12.14 14.41
C GLU A 175 -20.69 -11.29 15.50
N GLY A 176 -20.82 -9.98 15.39
CA GLY A 176 -20.28 -9.05 16.36
C GLY A 176 -21.20 -7.88 16.68
N THR A 177 -20.96 -7.30 17.85
CA THR A 177 -21.65 -6.11 18.34
C THR A 177 -20.62 -5.05 18.70
N ILE A 178 -20.86 -3.84 18.26
CA ILE A 178 -20.12 -2.65 18.66
C ILE A 178 -20.92 -1.96 19.76
N VAL A 179 -20.28 -1.65 20.87
CA VAL A 179 -20.79 -0.71 21.87
C VAL A 179 -19.75 0.38 22.04
N GLY A 180 -20.14 1.62 21.82
CA GLY A 180 -19.20 2.74 21.82
C GLY A 180 -19.79 4.04 22.35
N ASP A 181 -18.93 5.05 22.36
CA ASP A 181 -19.22 6.43 22.74
C ASP A 181 -18.93 7.37 21.57
N VAL A 182 -19.85 8.31 21.33
CA VAL A 182 -19.69 9.41 20.40
C VAL A 182 -20.14 10.70 21.11
N PHE A 183 -19.22 11.64 21.32
CA PHE A 183 -19.48 12.88 22.05
C PHE A 183 -20.13 12.70 23.44
N GLY A 184 -19.88 11.59 24.14
CA GLY A 184 -20.48 11.30 25.45
C GLY A 184 -21.80 10.52 25.39
N ASP A 185 -22.33 10.26 24.20
CA ASP A 185 -23.53 9.45 23.98
C ASP A 185 -23.17 8.03 23.53
N SER A 186 -23.83 7.03 24.12
CA SER A 186 -23.62 5.64 23.75
C SER A 186 -24.29 5.30 22.41
N TYR A 187 -23.63 4.51 21.58
CA TYR A 187 -24.22 3.94 20.36
C TYR A 187 -23.97 2.43 20.26
N THR A 188 -24.74 1.76 19.41
CA THR A 188 -24.60 0.33 19.15
C THR A 188 -24.71 0.04 17.66
N GLU A 189 -23.86 -0.85 17.17
CA GLU A 189 -23.87 -1.33 15.78
C GLU A 189 -23.68 -2.85 15.78
N ARG A 190 -24.02 -3.49 14.66
CA ARG A 190 -23.86 -4.94 14.50
C ARG A 190 -23.03 -5.24 13.27
N VAL A 191 -22.20 -6.27 13.35
CA VAL A 191 -21.42 -6.78 12.22
C VAL A 191 -21.65 -8.28 12.04
N THR A 192 -21.68 -8.74 10.80
CA THR A 192 -21.62 -10.15 10.42
C THR A 192 -20.48 -10.32 9.44
N ILE A 193 -19.62 -11.30 9.68
CA ILE A 193 -18.41 -11.57 8.91
C ILE A 193 -18.53 -12.98 8.35
N GLY A 194 -18.46 -13.13 7.03
CA GLY A 194 -18.29 -14.41 6.35
C GLY A 194 -16.90 -14.49 5.75
N PHE A 195 -16.26 -15.65 5.85
CA PHE A 195 -14.95 -15.90 5.24
C PHE A 195 -15.02 -17.06 4.24
N ASP A 196 -14.54 -16.82 3.02
CA ASP A 196 -14.30 -17.84 2.01
C ASP A 196 -12.82 -18.16 1.96
N SER A 197 -12.45 -19.32 2.51
CA SER A 197 -11.07 -19.79 2.56
C SER A 197 -10.51 -20.22 1.21
N GLU A 198 -11.36 -20.61 0.26
CA GLU A 198 -10.91 -21.08 -1.06
C GLU A 198 -10.44 -19.90 -1.92
N ASN A 199 -11.18 -18.79 -1.86
CA ASN A 199 -10.92 -17.62 -2.69
C ASN A 199 -10.28 -16.45 -1.92
N GLN A 200 -10.10 -16.59 -0.60
CA GLN A 200 -9.56 -15.58 0.31
C GLN A 200 -10.34 -14.25 0.28
N PHE A 201 -11.67 -14.31 0.16
CA PHE A 201 -12.54 -13.15 0.28
C PHE A 201 -13.34 -13.17 1.58
N LEU A 202 -13.69 -11.98 2.05
CA LEU A 202 -14.59 -11.74 3.18
C LEU A 202 -15.86 -11.05 2.70
N VAL A 203 -16.95 -11.34 3.41
CA VAL A 203 -18.20 -10.59 3.31
C VAL A 203 -18.46 -9.95 4.67
N PHE A 204 -18.63 -8.64 4.69
CA PHE A 204 -19.01 -7.90 5.89
C PHE A 204 -20.39 -7.30 5.70
N LYS A 205 -21.31 -7.63 6.59
CA LYS A 205 -22.57 -6.90 6.72
C LYS A 205 -22.53 -6.10 8.02
N GLU A 206 -22.70 -4.79 7.93
CA GLU A 206 -22.76 -3.89 9.08
C GLU A 206 -24.15 -3.28 9.15
N THR A 207 -24.75 -3.23 10.34
CA THR A 207 -25.93 -2.40 10.63
C THR A 207 -25.46 -1.29 11.55
N LEU A 208 -25.41 -0.07 11.01
CA LEU A 208 -24.98 1.12 11.70
C LEU A 208 -26.02 1.58 12.74
N SER A 209 -25.62 2.50 13.61
CA SER A 209 -26.49 3.06 14.66
C SER A 209 -27.68 3.85 14.14
N ASN A 210 -27.67 4.25 12.87
CA ASN A 210 -28.76 4.88 12.14
C ASN A 210 -29.58 3.88 11.29
N ASP A 211 -29.50 2.58 11.59
CA ASP A 211 -30.16 1.46 10.89
C ASP A 211 -29.76 1.26 9.41
N VAL A 212 -28.77 2.02 8.91
CA VAL A 212 -28.23 1.82 7.57
C VAL A 212 -27.43 0.52 7.53
N GLU A 213 -27.70 -0.30 6.52
CA GLU A 213 -26.96 -1.54 6.29
C GLU A 213 -25.89 -1.34 5.21
N LEU A 214 -24.64 -1.66 5.54
CA LEU A 214 -23.53 -1.71 4.59
C LEU A 214 -23.18 -3.16 4.31
N LEU A 215 -23.10 -3.52 3.03
CA LEU A 215 -22.57 -4.82 2.60
C LEU A 215 -21.26 -4.60 1.86
N SER A 216 -20.16 -5.11 2.42
CA SER A 216 -18.83 -5.06 1.83
C SER A 216 -18.36 -6.42 1.36
N ILE A 217 -17.67 -6.43 0.23
CA ILE A 217 -16.82 -7.53 -0.21
C ILE A 217 -15.38 -7.11 0.02
N ALA A 218 -14.58 -7.98 0.63
CA ALA A 218 -13.19 -7.72 0.93
C ALA A 218 -12.25 -8.78 0.36
N ASP A 219 -11.16 -8.33 -0.24
CA ASP A 219 -10.04 -9.16 -0.71
C ASP A 219 -8.99 -9.27 0.40
N TRP A 220 -8.72 -10.51 0.84
CA TRP A 220 -7.68 -10.85 1.80
C TRP A 220 -6.60 -11.76 1.20
N GLN A 221 -6.12 -11.47 0.01
CA GLN A 221 -4.94 -12.15 -0.55
C GLN A 221 -3.61 -11.72 0.10
N SER A 222 -3.55 -10.51 0.66
CA SER A 222 -2.34 -9.99 1.31
C SER A 222 -2.29 -10.35 2.80
N PRO A 223 -1.16 -10.87 3.33
CA PRO A 223 -1.06 -11.23 4.75
C PRO A 223 -1.13 -10.02 5.70
N ILE A 224 -0.90 -8.81 5.18
CA ILE A 224 -0.85 -7.57 5.98
C ILE A 224 -1.98 -6.60 5.65
N GLY A 225 -2.83 -6.91 4.68
CA GLY A 225 -3.78 -5.96 4.12
C GLY A 225 -5.05 -6.62 3.62
N ILE A 226 -6.19 -6.03 3.97
CA ILE A 226 -7.51 -6.43 3.48
C ILE A 226 -8.16 -5.22 2.84
N SER A 227 -8.55 -5.34 1.57
CA SER A 227 -9.17 -4.26 0.81
C SER A 227 -10.66 -4.51 0.68
N PHE A 228 -11.47 -3.56 1.13
CA PHE A 228 -12.93 -3.67 1.13
C PHE A 228 -13.56 -2.63 0.22
N VAL A 229 -14.70 -2.99 -0.36
CA VAL A 229 -15.60 -2.06 -1.02
C VAL A 229 -17.04 -2.42 -0.70
N THR A 230 -17.87 -1.43 -0.39
CA THR A 230 -19.31 -1.65 -0.23
C THR A 230 -19.99 -1.75 -1.59
N ILE A 231 -21.09 -2.51 -1.62
CA ILE A 231 -22.13 -2.25 -2.61
C ILE A 231 -22.64 -0.81 -2.38
N PRO A 232 -22.84 0.00 -3.43
CA PRO A 232 -23.41 1.33 -3.27
C PRO A 232 -24.77 1.27 -2.57
N ILE A 233 -25.00 2.21 -1.66
CA ILE A 233 -26.29 2.38 -0.98
C ILE A 233 -26.94 3.68 -1.41
N GLU A 234 -28.26 3.70 -1.50
CA GLU A 234 -29.03 4.92 -1.79
C GLU A 234 -29.52 5.51 -0.46
N TYR A 235 -29.35 6.81 -0.29
CA TYR A 235 -29.81 7.56 0.88
C TYR A 235 -30.05 9.01 0.47
N ASP A 236 -31.20 9.59 0.82
CA ASP A 236 -31.60 10.97 0.44
C ASP A 236 -31.31 11.30 -1.04
N ASP A 237 -31.75 10.44 -1.98
CA ASP A 237 -31.56 10.57 -3.44
C ASP A 237 -30.09 10.60 -3.93
N HIS A 238 -29.14 10.19 -3.09
CA HIS A 238 -27.72 10.07 -3.42
C HIS A 238 -27.21 8.64 -3.27
N LEU A 239 -26.26 8.25 -4.13
CA LEU A 239 -25.56 6.97 -4.04
C LEU A 239 -24.25 7.12 -3.27
N TYR A 240 -24.11 6.38 -2.18
CA TYR A 240 -22.92 6.38 -1.35
C TYR A 240 -22.16 5.07 -1.49
N GLN A 241 -20.85 5.15 -1.58
CA GLN A 241 -19.98 3.98 -1.55
C GLN A 241 -18.81 4.21 -0.61
N LEU A 242 -18.50 3.20 0.20
CA LEU A 242 -17.36 3.19 1.10
C LEU A 242 -16.31 2.22 0.57
N ARG A 243 -15.05 2.60 0.67
CA ARG A 243 -13.92 1.67 0.58
C ARG A 243 -13.10 1.78 1.85
N ARG A 244 -12.52 0.66 2.27
CA ARG A 244 -11.63 0.66 3.42
C ARG A 244 -10.46 -0.27 3.20
N VAL A 245 -9.33 0.08 3.80
CA VAL A 245 -8.15 -0.78 3.88
C VAL A 245 -7.93 -1.10 5.35
N MET A 246 -7.99 -2.38 5.70
CA MET A 246 -7.55 -2.87 6.99
C MET A 246 -6.09 -3.31 6.88
N THR A 247 -5.22 -2.74 7.69
CA THR A 247 -3.80 -3.10 7.76
C THR A 247 -3.55 -3.89 9.04
N VAL A 248 -3.19 -5.16 8.90
CA VAL A 248 -2.85 -6.04 10.02
C VAL A 248 -1.47 -5.64 10.55
N THR A 249 -1.40 -5.19 11.81
CA THR A 249 -0.16 -4.71 12.45
C THR A 249 0.41 -5.70 13.46
N SER A 250 -0.43 -6.60 14.00
CA SER A 250 -0.03 -7.77 14.79
C SER A 250 -1.19 -8.79 14.90
N GLU A 251 -0.97 -9.92 15.58
CA GLU A 251 -2.04 -10.87 15.93
C GLU A 251 -3.16 -10.27 16.80
N ILE A 252 -2.88 -9.12 17.45
CA ILE A 252 -3.79 -8.47 18.40
C ILE A 252 -4.07 -7.02 18.03
N ALA A 253 -3.69 -6.57 16.84
CA ALA A 253 -3.93 -5.19 16.42
C ALA A 253 -4.02 -5.05 14.88
N PHE A 254 -4.89 -4.14 14.45
CA PHE A 254 -5.00 -3.71 13.07
C PHE A 254 -5.45 -2.25 13.00
N GLN A 255 -5.22 -1.62 11.84
CA GLN A 255 -5.67 -0.27 11.55
C GLN A 255 -6.67 -0.29 10.40
N VAL A 256 -7.64 0.61 10.39
CA VAL A 256 -8.60 0.77 9.30
C VAL A 256 -8.48 2.18 8.74
N THR A 257 -8.43 2.29 7.42
CA THR A 257 -8.46 3.56 6.69
C THR A 257 -9.69 3.56 5.81
N GLU A 258 -10.60 4.49 6.02
CA GLU A 258 -11.83 4.63 5.26
C GLU A 258 -11.83 5.83 4.32
N GLU A 259 -12.44 5.63 3.16
CA GLU A 259 -12.71 6.64 2.16
C GLU A 259 -14.11 6.42 1.56
N PHE A 260 -14.75 7.49 1.12
CA PHE A 260 -16.11 7.46 0.58
C PHE A 260 -16.22 8.15 -0.78
N SER A 261 -17.19 7.73 -1.57
CA SER A 261 -17.64 8.35 -2.80
C SER A 261 -19.14 8.66 -2.71
N VAL A 262 -19.56 9.71 -3.42
CA VAL A 262 -20.96 10.11 -3.59
C VAL A 262 -21.22 10.22 -5.10
N ASP A 263 -22.31 9.63 -5.57
CA ASP A 263 -22.78 9.64 -6.96
C ASP A 263 -21.71 9.22 -7.98
N GLY A 264 -20.87 8.25 -7.61
CA GLY A 264 -19.78 7.76 -8.46
C GLY A 264 -18.60 8.74 -8.62
N GLY A 265 -18.55 9.79 -7.80
CA GLY A 265 -17.42 10.73 -7.75
C GLY A 265 -16.11 10.11 -7.24
N PRO A 266 -15.02 10.90 -7.17
CA PRO A 266 -13.76 10.43 -6.62
C PRO A 266 -13.89 10.08 -5.14
N PHE A 267 -13.19 9.02 -4.72
CA PHE A 267 -13.08 8.68 -3.31
C PHE A 267 -12.30 9.74 -2.54
N ARG A 268 -12.80 10.07 -1.34
CA ARG A 268 -12.21 11.06 -0.43
C ARG A 268 -12.06 10.47 0.96
N ARG A 269 -11.07 10.95 1.70
CA ARG A 269 -10.78 10.54 3.08
C ARG A 269 -12.01 10.72 3.98
N LEU A 270 -12.39 9.66 4.70
CA LEU A 270 -13.42 9.70 5.74
C LEU A 270 -12.81 9.73 7.15
N GLY A 271 -11.98 8.74 7.47
CA GLY A 271 -11.39 8.59 8.79
C GLY A 271 -10.51 7.35 8.94
N ASN A 272 -9.79 7.26 10.05
CA ASN A 272 -9.04 6.06 10.45
C ASN A 272 -9.53 5.53 11.79
N ALA A 273 -9.39 4.22 11.97
CA ALA A 273 -9.45 3.60 13.28
C ALA A 273 -8.22 2.77 13.58
N ASP A 274 -7.92 2.68 14.87
CA ASP A 274 -6.95 1.77 15.46
C ASP A 274 -7.70 0.76 16.31
N TYR A 275 -7.48 -0.53 16.08
CA TYR A 275 -8.09 -1.63 16.84
C TYR A 275 -7.03 -2.42 17.60
N GLN A 276 -7.32 -2.75 18.84
CA GLN A 276 -6.48 -3.59 19.69
C GLN A 276 -7.32 -4.61 20.45
N ARG A 277 -6.91 -5.87 20.43
CA ARG A 277 -7.61 -6.95 21.14
C ARG A 277 -7.51 -6.72 22.65
N VAL A 278 -8.65 -6.82 23.32
CA VAL A 278 -8.77 -6.77 24.77
C VAL A 278 -8.49 -8.17 25.29
N ASN A 279 -7.50 -8.30 26.17
CA ASN A 279 -7.17 -9.57 26.85
C ASN A 279 -8.21 -9.95 27.90
#